data_AF-A0A2E6HB30-F1
#
_entry.id   AF-A0A2E6HB30-F1
#
_cell.length_a   1.000
_cell.length_b   1.000
_cell.length_c   1.000
_cell.angle_alpha   90.00
_cell.angle_beta   90.00
_cell.angle_gamma   90.00
#
_symmetry.space_group_name_H-M   'P 1'
#
loop_
_entity.id
_entity.type
_entity.pdbx_description
1 polymer ?
#
loop_
_entity_poly.entity_id
_entity_poly.type
_entity_poly.pdbx_seq_one_letter_code
_entity_poly.pdbx_strand_id
1 'polypeptide(L)' 'MQMDKDIFPKEFFIKISEEEFLIGRITVNKNSRGFTAEVDVVQKESMKIWQHVEFIQNLEDEHEAVEMGVHKLSFFLKRS' A
#
# COMPACT_ATOMS: atom_id res chain seq x y z
N MET A 1 -12.09 18.78 12.47
CA MET A 1 -12.00 17.41 11.93
C MET A 1 -10.75 16.78 12.53
N GLN A 2 -10.95 15.88 13.51
CA GLN A 2 -9.86 15.26 14.23
C GLN A 2 -9.35 14.10 13.35
N MET A 3 -8.16 14.27 12.76
CA MET A 3 -7.48 13.17 12.10
C MET A 3 -7.08 12.19 13.20
N ASP A 4 -7.49 10.92 13.08
CA ASP A 4 -7.06 9.82 13.95
C ASP A 4 -5.56 9.55 13.74
N LYS A 5 -4.71 10.51 14.14
CA LYS A 5 -3.26 10.52 13.92
C LYS A 5 -2.53 9.38 14.61
N ASP A 6 -3.15 8.81 15.65
CA ASP A 6 -2.54 7.74 16.44
C ASP A 6 -2.72 6.35 15.80
N ILE A 7 -3.54 6.25 14.73
CA ILE A 7 -3.86 4.96 14.07
C ILE A 7 -3.36 4.92 12.62
N PHE A 8 -3.29 6.07 11.93
CA PHE A 8 -2.87 6.15 10.52
C PHE A 8 -1.74 7.17 10.33
N PRO A 9 -0.82 6.95 9.37
CA PRO A 9 -0.82 5.89 8.37
C PRO A 9 -0.50 4.50 8.93
N LYS A 10 -1.04 3.45 8.30
CA LYS A 10 -0.65 2.06 8.53
C LYS A 10 0.06 1.49 7.32
N GLU A 11 1.19 0.85 7.56
CA GLU A 11 1.96 0.19 6.52
C GLU A 11 1.77 -1.32 6.59
N PHE A 12 1.48 -1.92 5.43
CA PHE A 12 1.39 -3.37 5.25
C PHE A 12 2.43 -3.80 4.25
N PHE A 13 3.25 -4.78 4.63
CA PHE A 13 4.32 -5.30 3.78
C PHE A 13 3.94 -6.66 3.20
N ILE A 14 3.96 -6.75 1.87
CA ILE A 14 3.55 -7.93 1.13
C ILE A 14 4.78 -8.55 0.47
N LYS A 15 5.08 -9.81 0.80
CA LYS A 15 6.19 -10.53 0.19
C LYS A 15 5.92 -10.72 -1.31
N ILE A 16 6.87 -10.30 -2.13
CA ILE A 16 6.90 -10.60 -3.56
C ILE A 16 7.63 -11.95 -3.71
N SER A 17 6.98 -12.93 -4.33
CA SER A 17 7.59 -14.24 -4.57
C SER A 17 8.82 -14.10 -5.45
N GLU A 18 9.85 -14.91 -5.20
CA GLU A 18 11.10 -14.97 -5.98
C GLU A 18 12.03 -13.73 -5.85
N GLU A 19 11.57 -12.64 -5.21
CA GLU A 19 12.36 -11.43 -4.99
C GLU A 19 13.00 -11.36 -3.59
N GLU A 20 14.33 -11.41 -3.54
CA GLU A 20 15.10 -11.38 -2.30
C GLU A 20 15.24 -9.96 -1.73
N PHE A 21 15.29 -8.94 -2.60
CA PHE A 21 15.58 -7.55 -2.19
C PHE A 21 14.37 -6.62 -2.20
N LEU A 22 13.28 -7.00 -2.88
CA LEU A 22 12.09 -6.17 -3.05
C LEU A 22 10.91 -6.69 -2.23
N ILE A 23 10.09 -5.76 -1.74
CA ILE A 23 8.86 -6.05 -1.00
C ILE A 23 7.78 -5.07 -1.42
N GLY A 24 6.53 -5.54 -1.50
CA GLY A 24 5.39 -4.67 -1.69
C GLY A 24 5.09 -3.91 -0.40
N ARG A 25 4.74 -2.64 -0.52
CA ARG A 25 4.28 -1.80 0.58
C ARG A 25 2.91 -1.22 0.22
N ILE A 26 1.96 -1.36 1.13
CA ILE A 26 0.65 -0.72 1.05
C ILE A 26 0.53 0.22 2.24
N THR A 27 0.44 1.53 1.98
CA THR A 27 0.27 2.55 3.00
C THR A 27 -1.18 3.01 3.02
N VAL A 28 -1.91 2.62 4.06
CA VAL A 28 -3.30 3.02 4.26
C VAL A 28 -3.34 4.30 5.07
N ASN A 29 -4.04 5.30 4.54
CA ASN A 29 -4.33 6.56 5.22
C ASN A 29 -5.84 6.72 5.39
N LYS A 30 -6.24 7.44 6.45
CA LYS A 30 -7.63 7.86 6.65
C LYS A 30 -7.73 9.37 6.52
N ASN A 31 -8.66 9.84 5.70
CA ASN A 31 -8.94 11.26 5.51
C ASN A 31 -10.44 11.57 5.65
N SER A 32 -10.83 12.81 5.39
CA SER A 32 -12.23 13.27 5.51
C SER A 32 -13.23 12.54 4.62
N ARG A 33 -12.76 11.91 3.54
CA ARG A 33 -13.54 11.29 2.47
C ARG A 33 -13.52 9.76 2.55
N GLY A 34 -12.90 9.18 3.57
CA GLY A 34 -12.74 7.73 3.72
C GLY A 34 -11.28 7.32 3.79
N PHE A 35 -10.97 6.14 3.25
CA PHE A 35 -9.65 5.55 3.24
C PHE A 35 -8.96 5.72 1.88
N THR A 36 -7.64 5.74 1.91
CA THR A 36 -6.79 5.73 0.72
C THR A 36 -5.69 4.71 0.90
N ALA A 37 -5.26 4.07 -0.18
CA ALA A 37 -4.13 3.16 -0.18
C ALA A 37 -3.09 3.62 -1.20
N GLU A 38 -1.85 3.80 -0.75
CA GLU A 38 -0.70 4.00 -1.64
C GLU A 38 0.05 2.68 -1.77
N VAL A 39 0.29 2.24 -3.01
CA VAL A 39 0.90 0.94 -3.31
C VAL A 39 2.25 1.17 -3.97
N ASP A 40 3.30 0.62 -3.35
CA ASP A 40 4.68 0.72 -3.82
C ASP A 40 5.37 -0.65 -3.82
N VAL A 41 6.43 -0.76 -4.60
CA VAL A 41 7.48 -1.76 -4.42
C VAL A 41 8.69 -1.03 -3.85
N VAL A 42 9.18 -1.49 -2.70
CA VAL A 42 10.29 -0.87 -1.98
C VAL A 42 11.44 -1.85 -1.80
N GLN A 43 12.65 -1.33 -1.62
CA GLN A 43 13.78 -2.13 -1.20
C GLN A 43 13.64 -2.51 0.28
N LYS A 44 13.79 -3.80 0.62
CA LYS A 44 13.59 -4.31 1.99
C LYS A 44 14.45 -3.63 3.04
N GLU A 45 15.70 -3.32 2.71
CA GLU A 45 16.66 -2.77 3.68
C GLU A 45 16.52 -1.26 3.88
N SER A 46 16.36 -0.52 2.77
CA SER A 46 16.37 0.95 2.80
C SER A 46 14.97 1.56 2.86
N MET A 47 13.93 0.78 2.59
CA MET A 47 12.55 1.25 2.34
C MET A 47 12.44 2.30 1.22
N LYS A 48 13.50 2.46 0.42
CA LYS A 48 13.48 3.33 -0.74
C LYS A 48 12.48 2.76 -1.74
N ILE A 49 11.57 3.62 -2.19
CA ILE A 49 10.64 3.28 -3.27
C ILE A 49 11.45 2.96 -4.52
N TRP A 50 11.33 1.71 -4.95
CA TRP A 50 11.90 1.22 -6.20
C TRP A 50 10.94 1.54 -7.35
N GLN A 51 9.64 1.28 -7.15
CA GLN A 51 8.60 1.59 -8.11
C GLN A 51 7.30 1.93 -7.39
N HIS A 52 6.67 3.03 -7.79
CA HIS A 52 5.30 3.32 -7.39
C HIS A 52 4.32 2.55 -8.29
N VAL A 53 3.32 1.91 -7.70
CA VAL A 53 2.35 1.07 -8.43
C VAL A 53 1.06 1.84 -8.71
N GLU A 54 0.39 2.34 -7.67
CA GLU A 54 -0.91 3.00 -7.79
C GLU A 54 -1.26 3.76 -6.50
N PHE A 55 -2.11 4.78 -6.63
CA PHE A 55 -2.78 5.42 -5.51
C PHE A 55 -4.31 5.27 -5.61
N ILE A 56 -4.93 4.72 -4.57
CA ILE A 56 -6.35 4.38 -4.52
C ILE A 56 -7.06 5.28 -3.50
N GLN A 57 -8.23 5.82 -3.87
CA GLN A 57 -9.00 6.76 -3.05
C GLN A 57 -10.46 6.34 -2.88
N ASN A 58 -11.12 6.98 -1.91
CA ASN A 58 -12.55 6.83 -1.61
C ASN A 58 -12.94 5.39 -1.24
N LEU A 59 -12.08 4.73 -0.46
CA LEU A 59 -12.33 3.40 0.08
C LEU A 59 -13.15 3.51 1.37
N GLU A 60 -14.06 2.56 1.57
CA GLU A 60 -15.03 2.55 2.67
C GLU A 60 -14.36 2.29 4.01
N ASP A 61 -13.43 1.34 4.05
CA ASP A 61 -12.71 0.95 5.26
C ASP A 61 -11.24 0.54 5.02
N GLU A 62 -10.53 0.26 6.13
CA GLU A 62 -9.13 -0.17 6.11
C GLU A 62 -8.94 -1.53 5.43
N HIS A 63 -9.89 -2.45 5.60
CA HIS A 63 -9.80 -3.80 5.04
C HIS A 63 -9.88 -3.75 3.52
N GLU A 64 -10.87 -3.02 2.99
CA GLU A 64 -11.00 -2.76 1.56
C GLU A 64 -9.74 -2.07 1.01
N ALA A 65 -9.18 -1.10 1.73
CA ALA A 65 -7.96 -0.42 1.32
C ALA A 65 -6.77 -1.37 1.15
N VAL A 66 -6.60 -2.31 2.08
CA VAL A 66 -5.55 -3.34 1.99
C VAL A 66 -5.83 -4.32 0.85
N GLU A 67 -7.06 -4.85 0.74
CA GLU A 67 -7.42 -5.81 -0.31
C GLU A 67 -7.23 -5.22 -1.71
N MET A 68 -7.68 -3.99 -1.92
CA MET A 68 -7.51 -3.27 -3.18
C MET A 68 -6.03 -3.00 -3.47
N GLY A 69 -5.25 -2.66 -2.44
CA GLY A 69 -3.80 -2.50 -2.57
C GLY A 69 -3.11 -3.79 -3.00
N VAL A 70 -3.45 -4.93 -2.37
CA VAL A 70 -2.91 -6.25 -2.72
C VAL A 70 -3.30 -6.66 -4.14
N HIS A 71 -4.55 -6.40 -4.54
CA HIS A 71 -5.02 -6.69 -5.88
C HIS A 71 -4.25 -5.89 -6.94
N LYS A 72 -4.04 -4.59 -6.72
CA LYS A 72 -3.26 -3.72 -7.62
C LYS A 72 -1.79 -4.15 -7.73
N LEU A 73 -1.16 -4.44 -6.59
CA LEU A 73 0.21 -4.96 -6.57
C LEU A 73 0.31 -6.29 -7.35
N SER A 74 -0.61 -7.22 -7.12
CA SER A 74 -0.64 -8.51 -7.80
C SER A 74 -0.82 -8.36 -9.32
N PHE A 75 -1.66 -7.42 -9.75
CA PHE A 75 -1.86 -7.14 -11.17
C PHE A 75 -0.62 -6.52 -11.82
N PHE A 76 0.08 -5.63 -11.11
CA PHE A 76 1.33 -5.03 -11.56
C PHE A 76 2.41 -6.11 -11.78
N LEU A 77 2.63 -6.98 -10.79
CA LEU A 77 3.66 -8.03 -10.83
C LEU A 77 3.41 -9.10 -11.89
N LYS A 78 2.15 -9.34 -12.28
CA LYS A 78 1.82 -10.27 -13.37
C LYS A 78 2.11 -9.71 -14.77
N ARG A 79 2.28 -8.40 -14.90
CA ARG A 79 2.50 -7.70 -16.18
C ARG A 79 3.96 -7.36 -16.43
N SER A 80 4.82 -7.46 -15.42
CA SER A 80 6.26 -7.17 -15.46
C SER A 80 7.09 -8.36 -15.92
#